data_AF-A0A957NWD2-F1
#
_entry.id   AF-A0A957NWD2-F1
#
_cell.length_a   1.000
_cell.length_b   1.000
_cell.length_c   1.000
_cell.angle_alpha   90.00
_cell.angle_beta   90.00
_cell.angle_gamma   90.00
#
_symmetry.space_group_name_H-M   'P 1'
#
loop_
_entity.id
_entity.type
_entity.pdbx_description
1 polymer ?
#
loop_
_entity_poly.entity_id
_entity_poly.type
_entity_poly.pdbx_seq_one_letter_code
_entity_poly.pdbx_strand_id
1 'polypeptide(L)' 'VVAQLDTQPLQGLQPATSWQPGEIFTDTYQLDLSGVAPAARSDLRYIFGYYDWRDGQRLLVTDAAGITDDKLVLYGQ' A
#
# COMPACT_ATOMS: atom_id res chain seq x y z
N VAL A 1 -5.14 2.01 13.98
CA VAL A 1 -4.08 2.39 13.03
C VAL A 1 -3.01 3.13 13.82
N VAL A 2 -1.77 2.63 13.84
CA VAL A 2 -0.66 3.24 14.62
C VAL A 2 0.21 4.18 13.78
N ALA A 3 0.19 4.01 12.46
CA ALA A 3 0.79 4.89 11.47
C ALA A 3 0.02 4.72 10.15
N GLN A 4 0.01 5.75 9.32
CA GLN A 4 -0.62 5.72 7.99
C GLN A 4 0.15 6.64 7.05
N LEU A 5 0.21 6.25 5.78
CA LEU A 5 0.69 7.08 4.69
C LEU A 5 -0.33 7.01 3.56
N ASP A 6 -0.67 8.18 3.02
CA ASP A 6 -1.48 8.32 1.83
C ASP A 6 -0.76 9.24 0.86
N THR A 7 -0.45 8.71 -0.32
CA THR A 7 0.35 9.39 -1.34
C THR A 7 0.06 8.79 -2.70
N GLN A 8 0.26 9.58 -3.75
CA GLN A 8 0.32 9.02 -5.09
C GLN A 8 1.51 8.06 -5.22
N PRO A 9 1.37 6.97 -5.99
CA PRO A 9 2.47 6.06 -6.26
C PRO A 9 3.59 6.75 -7.04
N LEU A 10 4.80 6.21 -6.94
CA LEU A 10 5.99 6.67 -7.67
C LEU A 10 6.27 8.16 -7.43
N GLN A 11 6.02 8.61 -6.20
CA GLN A 11 6.18 10.01 -5.77
C GLN A 11 5.38 11.01 -6.61
N GLY A 12 4.31 10.56 -7.28
CA GLY A 12 3.50 11.37 -8.19
C GLY A 12 4.17 11.68 -9.55
N LEU A 13 5.37 11.15 -9.81
CA LEU A 13 6.08 11.35 -11.09
C LEU A 13 5.53 10.50 -12.23
N GLN A 14 4.80 9.43 -11.90
CA GLN A 14 4.16 8.52 -12.84
C GLN A 14 2.71 8.26 -12.38
N PRO A 15 1.77 9.17 -12.69
CA PRO A 15 0.39 9.05 -12.25
C PRO A 15 -0.21 7.70 -12.67
N ALA A 16 -0.98 7.06 -11.78
CA ALA A 16 -1.59 5.76 -12.08
C ALA A 16 -2.49 5.77 -13.34
N THR A 17 -2.99 6.94 -13.74
CA THR A 17 -3.78 7.13 -14.97
C THR A 17 -2.96 7.04 -16.26
N SER A 18 -1.63 7.07 -16.21
CA SER A 18 -0.76 6.90 -17.40
C SER A 18 -0.27 5.47 -17.58
N TRP A 19 -0.44 4.61 -16.58
CA TRP A 19 0.08 3.24 -16.60
C TRP A 19 -0.58 2.40 -17.69
N GLN A 20 0.21 1.51 -18.28
CA GLN A 20 -0.23 0.54 -19.27
C GLN A 20 -0.29 -0.86 -18.65
N PRO A 21 -1.24 -1.72 -19.08
CA PRO A 21 -1.29 -3.11 -18.63
C PRO A 21 0.03 -3.85 -18.86
N GLY A 22 0.53 -4.52 -17.83
CA GLY A 22 1.78 -5.29 -17.88
C GLY A 22 3.04 -4.52 -17.50
N GLU A 23 2.96 -3.21 -17.28
CA GLU A 23 4.09 -2.46 -16.70
C GLU A 23 4.36 -2.89 -15.25
N ILE A 24 5.64 -3.03 -14.91
CA ILE A 24 6.09 -3.38 -13.57
C ILE A 24 6.82 -2.17 -12.99
N PHE A 25 6.29 -1.66 -11.89
CA PHE A 25 6.87 -0.55 -11.14
C PHE A 25 7.39 -1.02 -9.78
N THR A 26 8.43 -0.38 -9.29
CA THR A 26 8.97 -0.60 -7.93
C THR A 26 8.99 0.74 -7.21
N ASP A 27 8.48 0.74 -5.99
CA ASP A 27 8.41 1.93 -5.14
C ASP A 27 8.68 1.56 -3.68
N THR A 28 9.05 2.54 -2.86
CA THR A 28 9.35 2.36 -1.43
C THR A 28 8.52 3.32 -0.59
N TYR A 29 7.75 2.78 0.33
CA TYR A 29 6.92 3.54 1.27
C TYR A 29 7.50 3.44 2.67
N GLN A 30 7.56 4.56 3.39
CA GLN A 30 8.08 4.62 4.76
C GLN A 30 6.98 5.05 5.72
N LEU A 31 6.77 4.28 6.78
CA LEU A 31 5.87 4.61 7.87
C LEU A 31 6.69 5.00 9.11
N ASP A 32 6.32 6.12 9.74
CA ASP A 32 6.91 6.50 11.01
C ASP A 32 6.32 5.65 12.15
N LEU A 33 7.16 4.77 12.72
CA LEU A 33 6.82 3.91 13.86
C LEU A 33 7.50 4.35 15.16
N SER A 34 8.00 5.59 15.24
CA SER A 34 8.65 6.13 16.44
C SER A 34 7.72 6.11 17.66
N GLY A 35 6.41 6.30 17.46
CA GLY A 35 5.38 6.17 18.50
C GLY A 35 5.02 4.73 18.90
N VAL A 36 5.59 3.72 18.23
CA VAL A 36 5.30 2.29 18.49
C VAL A 36 6.49 1.66 19.21
N ALA A 37 6.22 1.10 20.39
CA ALA A 37 7.21 0.38 21.18
C ALA A 37 7.88 -0.72 20.34
N PRO A 38 9.22 -0.87 20.36
CA PRO A 38 9.92 -1.86 19.53
C PRO A 38 9.39 -3.29 19.68
N ALA A 39 9.03 -3.69 20.91
CA ALA A 39 8.49 -5.03 21.19
C ALA A 39 7.12 -5.31 20.54
N ALA A 40 6.37 -4.26 20.16
CA ALA A 40 5.08 -4.40 19.50
C ALA A 40 5.18 -4.38 17.96
N ARG A 41 6.38 -4.16 17.40
CA ARG A 41 6.55 -3.99 15.93
C ARG A 41 6.44 -5.30 15.16
N SER A 42 6.80 -6.43 15.76
CA SER A 42 6.65 -7.77 15.17
C SER A 42 5.19 -8.17 14.99
N ASP A 43 4.29 -7.62 15.82
CA ASP A 43 2.87 -7.94 15.80
C ASP A 43 2.07 -7.06 14.83
N LEU A 44 2.76 -6.16 14.12
CA LEU A 44 2.12 -5.25 13.18
C LEU A 44 1.66 -5.99 11.93
N ARG A 45 0.46 -5.62 11.49
CA ARG A 45 -0.08 -5.93 10.18
C ARG A 45 -0.06 -4.66 9.34
N TYR A 46 0.49 -4.76 8.14
CA TYR A 46 0.52 -3.68 7.17
C TYR A 46 -0.58 -3.91 6.15
N ILE A 47 -1.32 -2.86 5.86
CA ILE A 47 -2.37 -2.86 4.84
C ILE A 47 -1.90 -1.94 3.72
N PHE A 48 -1.82 -2.47 2.51
CA PHE A 48 -1.45 -1.72 1.31
C PHE A 48 -2.56 -1.83 0.27
N GLY A 49 -2.98 -0.73 -0.34
CA GLY A 49 -3.93 -0.82 -1.46
C GLY A 49 -4.31 0.54 -1.99
N TYR A 50 -4.85 0.53 -3.21
CA TYR A 50 -5.23 1.74 -3.91
C TYR A 50 -6.71 2.07 -3.72
N TYR A 51 -7.01 3.33 -3.94
CA TYR A 51 -8.37 3.81 -4.04
C TYR A 51 -8.41 4.92 -5.09
N ASP A 52 -9.58 5.18 -5.66
CA ASP A 52 -9.80 6.34 -6.52
C ASP A 52 -9.95 7.57 -5.64
N TRP A 53 -9.02 8.51 -5.73
CA TRP A 53 -9.01 9.71 -4.90
C TRP A 53 -10.23 10.62 -5.09
N ARG A 54 -10.96 10.48 -6.21
CA ARG A 54 -12.12 11.32 -6.53
C ARG A 54 -13.35 10.99 -5.70
N ASP A 55 -13.54 9.71 -5.37
CA ASP A 55 -14.73 9.21 -4.68
C ASP A 55 -14.43 8.31 -3.47
N GLY A 56 -13.16 7.98 -3.23
CA GLY A 56 -12.73 7.12 -2.14
C GLY A 56 -12.94 5.63 -2.41
N GLN A 57 -13.39 5.24 -3.61
CA GLN A 57 -13.65 3.85 -3.92
C GLN A 57 -12.36 3.04 -3.89
N ARG A 58 -12.33 1.99 -3.06
CA ARG A 58 -11.21 1.05 -2.99
C ARG A 58 -11.09 0.27 -4.30
N LEU A 59 -9.87 0.11 -4.80
CA LEU A 59 -9.58 -0.64 -6.01
C LEU A 59 -9.15 -2.06 -5.66
N LEU A 60 -9.58 -3.03 -6.47
CA LEU A 60 -9.19 -4.42 -6.30
C LEU A 60 -7.73 -4.63 -6.67
N VAL A 61 -7.04 -5.44 -5.88
CA VAL A 61 -5.67 -5.89 -6.09
C VAL A 61 -5.67 -7.40 -6.05
N THR A 62 -4.96 -8.01 -7.00
CA THR A 62 -4.74 -9.46 -7.05
C THR A 62 -3.30 -9.74 -6.66
N ASP A 63 -3.09 -10.61 -5.68
CA ASP A 63 -1.76 -11.03 -5.25
C ASP A 63 -1.14 -12.10 -6.17
N ALA A 64 0.10 -12.50 -5.87
CA ALA A 64 0.81 -13.52 -6.64
C ALA A 64 0.16 -14.92 -6.59
N ALA A 65 -0.73 -15.18 -5.61
CA ALA A 65 -1.49 -16.41 -5.50
C ALA A 65 -2.83 -16.35 -6.26
N GLY A 66 -3.16 -15.22 -6.89
CA GLY A 66 -4.42 -15.00 -7.60
C GLY A 66 -5.58 -14.60 -6.69
N ILE A 67 -5.32 -14.32 -5.42
CA ILE A 67 -6.35 -13.88 -4.47
C ILE A 67 -6.61 -12.41 -4.72
N THR A 68 -7.89 -12.05 -4.87
CA THR A 68 -8.33 -10.67 -5.10
C THR A 68 -9.03 -10.12 -3.86
N ASP A 69 -8.58 -8.95 -3.41
CA ASP A 69 -9.17 -8.16 -2.30
C ASP A 69 -8.98 -6.66 -2.62
N ASP A 70 -9.55 -5.77 -1.82
CA ASP A 70 -9.38 -4.32 -1.94
C ASP A 70 -8.08 -3.79 -1.31
N LYS A 71 -7.22 -4.71 -0.83
CA LYS A 71 -5.93 -4.47 -0.18
C LYS A 71 -5.09 -5.74 -0.14
N LEU A 72 -3.79 -5.55 -0.01
CA LEU A 72 -2.82 -6.55 0.41
C LEU A 72 -2.62 -6.45 1.92
N VAL A 73 -2.53 -7.60 2.59
CA VAL A 73 -2.18 -7.71 4.00
C VAL A 73 -0.79 -8.32 4.12
N LEU A 74 0.14 -7.54 4.67
CA LEU A 74 1.51 -7.98 4.95
C LEU A 74 1.71 -8.02 6.47
N TYR A 75 2.67 -8.81 6.92
CA TYR A 75 2.96 -8.99 8.33
C TYR A 75 4.38 -8.54 8.62
N GLY A 76 4.61 -7.96 9.80
CA GLY A 76 5.96 -7.66 10.28
C GLY A 76 6.81 -8.93 10.31
N GLN A 77 8.02 -8.83 9.78
CA GLN A 77 9.07 -9.83 9.98
C GLN A 77 10.00 -9.39 11.10
#